data_AF-A0A7S1C340-F1
#
_entry.id   AF-A0A7S1C340-F1
#
_cell.length_a   1.000
_cell.length_b   1.000
_cell.length_c   1.000
_cell.angle_alpha   90.00
_cell.angle_beta   90.00
_cell.angle_gamma   90.00
#
_symmetry.space_group_name_H-M   'P 1'
#
loop_
_entity.id
_entity.type
_entity.pdbx_description
1 polymer ?
#
loop_
_entity_poly.entity_id
_entity_poly.type
_entity_poly.pdbx_seq_one_letter_code
_entity_poly.pdbx_strand_id
1 'polypeptide(L)'
;AGAAGGPGVAPSSDEAAVHLMRCGLENGARSLGLDVGTVAEGAWADFAAIDLSSPVLAGADAASLAAALIFGASAEAVVAATCVAGEWRPSPNGRAAFAGLDGIAAGGASPSSSPAAGDSAAATAGDETGAAAASVGAVDTTGMSDVAKLAVKLVDTMSTSGHEVAMADALQEWLEARGWFVTRQRVAPQKGSDGPERYNIYAQRCEARPVPPADGPAPRSPRFLFNSHIDTVPPHFGATLSADGRAIHGRGACDTKGVLAAQLSAAQAFAEAHAGTPMEREVGILYVVSEETDHSGMIAANALRLAPTAMVVGEPTESKLVRLQKGMLKCRLVSTGVAAHSGYPHLGKSAIDPLVAALGDLAKTAWPSSPELGDTTLNVGIISGGQAANATAEHAEALLMFRAISDPNELLAMTRAVAAKYDGVEVVPVTMNMPLTLGVVEGFDTGIACFNTDIAYFDLPEGSTAYLVGPGAITDAHCPREYINIKEMEDAVGLYRRLMDRLLE
;
A
#
# COMPACT_ATOMS: atom_id res chain seq x y z
N ALA A 1 -38.11 -5.56 -18.55
CA ALA A 1 -38.81 -5.41 -19.84
C ALA A 1 -38.39 -4.07 -20.43
N GLY A 2 -37.95 -4.05 -21.70
CA GLY A 2 -37.17 -2.94 -22.26
C GLY A 2 -37.94 -1.78 -22.87
N ALA A 3 -37.19 -0.74 -23.25
CA ALA A 3 -37.39 0.11 -24.42
C ALA A 3 -36.11 0.91 -24.70
N ALA A 4 -35.79 1.10 -25.98
CA ALA A 4 -34.60 1.77 -26.50
C ALA A 4 -34.85 3.27 -26.78
N GLY A 5 -33.79 4.07 -26.70
CA GLY A 5 -33.47 5.15 -27.65
C GLY A 5 -33.95 6.58 -27.36
N GLY A 6 -33.04 7.41 -26.86
CA GLY A 6 -33.07 8.89 -26.96
C GLY A 6 -31.74 9.49 -26.46
N PRO A 7 -31.21 10.59 -27.04
CA PRO A 7 -29.99 11.22 -26.56
C PRO A 7 -30.23 11.72 -25.13
N GLY A 8 -29.40 11.22 -24.20
CA GLY A 8 -29.60 11.33 -22.76
C GLY A 8 -29.77 12.78 -22.31
N VAL A 9 -30.99 13.13 -21.91
CA VAL A 9 -31.22 14.24 -20.99
C VAL A 9 -30.50 13.86 -19.70
N ALA A 10 -29.59 14.73 -19.23
CA ALA A 10 -28.93 14.52 -17.95
C ALA A 10 -30.01 14.33 -16.87
N PRO A 11 -29.93 13.29 -16.03
CA PRO A 11 -30.91 13.05 -14.99
C PRO A 11 -31.04 14.32 -14.15
N SER A 12 -32.27 14.68 -13.78
CA SER A 12 -32.48 15.82 -12.90
C SER A 12 -31.69 15.63 -11.60
N SER A 13 -31.30 16.71 -10.92
CA SER A 13 -30.51 16.64 -9.68
C SER A 13 -31.10 15.69 -8.65
N ASP A 14 -32.43 15.55 -8.64
CA ASP A 14 -33.18 14.68 -7.74
C ASP A 14 -33.05 13.20 -8.12
N GLU A 15 -32.96 12.85 -9.41
CA GLU A 15 -32.73 11.47 -9.86
C GLU A 15 -31.30 11.01 -9.57
N ALA A 16 -30.32 11.90 -9.72
CA ALA A 16 -28.93 11.61 -9.35
C ALA A 16 -28.78 11.41 -7.84
N ALA A 17 -29.43 12.24 -7.03
CA ALA A 17 -29.44 12.11 -5.57
C ALA A 17 -30.10 10.80 -5.11
N VAL A 18 -31.26 10.44 -5.68
CA VAL A 18 -31.95 9.17 -5.38
C VAL A 18 -31.11 7.96 -5.80
N HIS A 19 -30.39 8.05 -6.93
CA HIS A 19 -29.51 6.98 -7.38
C HIS A 19 -28.28 6.83 -6.47
N LEU A 20 -27.65 7.94 -6.06
CA LEU A 20 -26.54 7.96 -5.11
C LEU A 20 -26.95 7.40 -3.74
N MET A 21 -28.15 7.74 -3.27
CA MET A 21 -28.68 7.25 -2.00
C MET A 21 -28.94 5.74 -2.03
N ARG A 22 -29.45 5.21 -3.16
CA ARG A 22 -29.57 3.75 -3.36
C ARG A 22 -28.22 3.05 -3.44
N CYS A 23 -27.25 3.60 -4.16
CA CYS A 23 -25.92 3.01 -4.24
C CYS A 23 -25.18 3.00 -2.90
N GLY A 24 -25.24 4.09 -2.13
CA GLY A 24 -24.60 4.19 -0.83
C GLY A 24 -25.23 3.27 0.22
N LEU A 25 -26.56 3.17 0.24
CA LEU A 25 -27.27 2.41 1.28
C LEU A 25 -27.46 0.93 0.91
N GLU A 26 -28.04 0.63 -0.27
CA GLU A 26 -28.35 -0.76 -0.62
C GLU A 26 -27.11 -1.57 -0.99
N ASN A 27 -26.22 -1.03 -1.82
CA ASN A 27 -25.03 -1.78 -2.24
C ASN A 27 -23.97 -1.82 -1.15
N GLY A 28 -23.85 -0.74 -0.35
CA GLY A 28 -23.03 -0.73 0.87
C GLY A 28 -23.49 -1.80 1.87
N ALA A 29 -24.77 -1.83 2.22
CA ALA A 29 -25.32 -2.83 3.14
C ALA A 29 -25.20 -4.26 2.58
N ARG A 30 -25.47 -4.50 1.29
CA ARG A 30 -25.26 -5.81 0.65
C ARG A 30 -23.80 -6.26 0.66
N SER A 31 -22.84 -5.35 0.47
CA SER A 31 -21.40 -5.65 0.51
C SER A 31 -20.92 -6.07 1.90
N LEU A 32 -21.66 -5.67 2.94
CA LEU A 32 -21.41 -6.04 4.33
C LEU A 32 -22.29 -7.22 4.81
N GLY A 33 -23.07 -7.83 3.91
CA GLY A 33 -23.96 -8.95 4.22
C GLY A 33 -25.18 -8.59 5.07
N LEU A 34 -25.58 -7.31 5.10
CA LEU A 34 -26.72 -6.81 5.88
C LEU A 34 -28.00 -6.84 5.03
N ASP A 35 -29.10 -7.34 5.62
CA ASP A 35 -30.42 -7.31 4.98
C ASP A 35 -30.93 -5.87 4.91
N VAL A 36 -31.30 -5.42 3.71
CA VAL A 36 -31.79 -4.06 3.49
C VAL A 36 -33.33 -4.10 3.45
N GLY A 37 -33.95 -3.59 4.51
CA GLY A 37 -35.40 -3.49 4.64
C GLY A 37 -35.93 -2.09 4.31
N THR A 38 -37.24 -1.98 4.08
CA THR A 38 -37.92 -0.68 4.01
C THR A 38 -38.21 -0.22 5.44
N VAL A 39 -37.71 0.96 5.83
CA VAL A 39 -38.00 1.55 7.15
C VAL A 39 -39.48 1.91 7.18
N ALA A 40 -40.24 1.30 8.11
CA ALA A 40 -41.65 1.61 8.29
C ALA A 40 -41.82 3.06 8.79
N GLU A 41 -42.92 3.69 8.40
CA GLU A 41 -43.26 5.06 8.82
C GLU A 41 -43.27 5.16 10.36
N GLY A 42 -42.42 6.03 10.92
CA GLY A 42 -42.25 6.22 12.37
C GLY A 42 -41.11 5.43 13.03
N ALA A 43 -40.31 4.64 12.29
CA ALA A 43 -39.09 4.01 12.81
C ALA A 43 -37.85 4.91 12.61
N TRP A 44 -36.89 4.82 13.53
CA TRP A 44 -35.67 5.64 13.53
C TRP A 44 -34.58 4.92 12.73
N ALA A 45 -34.01 5.61 11.76
CA ALA A 45 -32.83 5.18 11.01
C ALA A 45 -31.68 6.16 11.30
N ASP A 46 -30.46 5.65 11.25
CA ASP A 46 -29.29 6.52 11.29
C ASP A 46 -29.08 7.09 9.88
N PHE A 47 -28.98 8.42 9.76
CA PHE A 47 -28.85 9.11 8.48
C PHE A 47 -27.44 9.64 8.31
N ALA A 48 -26.94 9.71 7.07
CA ALA A 48 -25.73 10.44 6.73
C ALA A 48 -26.06 11.54 5.71
N ALA A 49 -25.66 12.77 5.98
CA ALA A 49 -25.77 13.89 5.06
C ALA A 49 -24.50 13.97 4.20
N ILE A 50 -24.65 13.98 2.88
CA ILE A 50 -23.55 13.94 1.91
C ILE A 50 -23.44 15.31 1.23
N ASP A 51 -22.26 15.92 1.24
CA ASP A 51 -21.98 17.16 0.50
C ASP A 51 -21.70 16.85 -0.98
N LEU A 52 -22.74 16.99 -1.80
CA LEU A 52 -22.66 16.76 -3.25
C LEU A 52 -21.83 17.82 -3.99
N SER A 53 -21.45 18.92 -3.33
CA SER A 53 -20.58 19.94 -3.90
C SER A 53 -19.09 19.68 -3.65
N SER A 54 -18.76 18.60 -2.93
CA SER A 54 -17.38 18.23 -2.62
C SER A 54 -16.54 18.03 -3.89
N PRO A 55 -15.35 18.65 -4.01
CA PRO A 55 -14.45 18.46 -5.14
C PRO A 55 -14.03 16.99 -5.34
N VAL A 56 -14.06 16.18 -4.28
CA VAL A 56 -13.77 14.74 -4.30
C VAL A 56 -14.78 13.97 -5.16
N LEU A 57 -16.00 14.50 -5.34
CA LEU A 57 -17.02 13.92 -6.20
C LEU A 57 -16.91 14.35 -7.66
N ALA A 58 -16.09 15.36 -7.98
CA ALA A 58 -15.95 15.84 -9.35
C ALA A 58 -15.13 14.84 -10.18
N GLY A 59 -15.81 14.08 -11.04
CA GLY A 59 -15.19 13.07 -11.91
C GLY A 59 -15.06 11.67 -11.30
N ALA A 60 -15.64 11.44 -10.11
CA ALA A 60 -15.65 10.14 -9.47
C ALA A 60 -16.51 9.12 -10.25
N ASP A 61 -15.98 7.91 -10.44
CA ASP A 61 -16.74 6.78 -10.96
C ASP A 61 -17.44 5.99 -9.84
N ALA A 62 -18.29 5.03 -10.22
CA ALA A 62 -19.11 4.28 -9.28
C ALA A 62 -18.28 3.50 -8.22
N ALA A 63 -17.05 3.10 -8.55
CA ALA A 63 -16.15 2.40 -7.64
C ALA A 63 -15.49 3.36 -6.63
N SER A 64 -15.06 4.53 -7.10
CA SER A 64 -14.44 5.59 -6.29
C SER A 64 -15.45 6.20 -5.31
N LEU A 65 -16.71 6.33 -5.73
CA LEU A 65 -17.83 6.79 -4.91
C LEU A 65 -18.15 5.83 -3.74
N ALA A 66 -18.12 4.52 -3.99
CA ALA A 66 -18.38 3.52 -2.95
C ALA A 66 -17.28 3.54 -1.88
N ALA A 67 -16.02 3.66 -2.28
CA ALA A 67 -14.89 3.76 -1.36
C ALA A 67 -14.96 5.03 -0.48
N ALA A 68 -15.34 6.18 -1.06
CA ALA A 68 -15.48 7.44 -0.34
C ALA A 68 -16.61 7.44 0.70
N LEU A 69 -17.70 6.70 0.44
CA LEU A 69 -18.86 6.61 1.32
C LEU A 69 -18.69 5.55 2.43
N ILE A 70 -18.03 4.43 2.13
CA ILE A 70 -17.97 3.26 3.03
C ILE A 70 -16.81 3.37 4.03
N PHE A 71 -15.66 3.95 3.64
CA PHE A 71 -14.46 3.88 4.47
C PHE A 71 -14.13 5.13 5.30
N GLY A 72 -14.85 6.25 5.12
CA GLY A 72 -14.92 7.36 6.10
C GLY A 72 -13.62 7.83 6.78
N ALA A 73 -12.45 7.65 6.18
CA ALA A 73 -11.16 7.78 6.87
C ALA A 73 -10.13 8.62 6.09
N SER A 74 -10.57 9.73 5.47
CA SER A 74 -9.67 10.81 5.09
C SER A 74 -10.24 12.16 5.54
N ALA A 75 -9.37 13.17 5.64
CA ALA A 75 -9.74 14.52 6.08
C ALA A 75 -10.75 15.23 5.16
N GLU A 76 -11.13 14.60 4.04
CA GLU A 76 -12.02 15.09 2.99
C GLU A 76 -13.31 14.26 2.89
N ALA A 77 -13.85 13.85 4.05
CA ALA A 77 -15.07 13.06 4.11
C ALA A 77 -16.25 13.80 3.45
N VAL A 78 -16.88 13.13 2.48
CA VAL A 78 -18.10 13.62 1.80
C VAL A 78 -19.30 13.63 2.76
N VAL A 79 -19.20 12.94 3.90
CA VAL A 79 -20.23 12.92 4.94
C VAL A 79 -20.10 14.15 5.85
N ALA A 80 -21.05 15.08 5.72
CA ALA A 80 -21.11 16.34 6.44
C ALA A 80 -21.66 16.18 7.87
N ALA A 81 -22.59 15.24 8.10
CA ALA A 81 -23.17 14.95 9.40
C ALA A 81 -23.78 13.55 9.44
N THR A 82 -23.86 12.96 10.62
CA THR A 82 -24.60 11.71 10.87
C THR A 82 -25.71 11.95 11.90
N CYS A 83 -26.90 11.46 11.64
CA CYS A 83 -28.01 11.45 12.58
C CYS A 83 -28.03 10.10 13.26
N VAL A 84 -27.88 10.05 14.58
CA VAL A 84 -28.00 8.80 15.34
C VAL A 84 -29.07 8.97 16.39
N ALA A 85 -30.07 8.09 16.38
CA ALA A 85 -31.25 8.21 17.25
C ALA A 85 -31.93 9.61 17.17
N GLY A 86 -31.94 10.19 15.96
CA GLY A 86 -32.52 11.50 15.63
C GLY A 86 -31.76 12.72 16.15
N GLU A 87 -30.59 12.53 16.73
CA GLU A 87 -29.64 13.59 17.02
C GLU A 87 -28.61 13.71 15.90
N TRP A 88 -28.62 14.86 15.22
CA TRP A 88 -27.61 15.18 14.20
C TRP A 88 -26.28 15.56 14.84
N ARG A 89 -25.23 14.86 14.45
CA ARG A 89 -23.84 15.09 14.83
C ARG A 89 -23.04 15.47 13.59
N PRO A 90 -22.54 16.71 13.50
CA PRO A 90 -21.68 17.10 12.39
C PRO A 90 -20.40 16.28 12.42
N SER A 91 -19.85 15.95 11.23
CA SER A 91 -18.54 15.31 11.16
C SER A 91 -17.45 16.30 11.61
N PRO A 92 -16.31 15.84 12.14
CA PRO A 92 -15.25 16.71 12.68
C PRO A 92 -14.73 17.77 11.69
N ASN A 93 -14.93 17.56 10.38
CA ASN A 93 -14.43 18.41 9.30
C ASN A 93 -15.54 19.08 8.47
N GLY A 94 -16.82 18.96 8.86
CA GLY A 94 -17.93 19.62 8.19
C GLY A 94 -17.77 21.15 8.27
N ARG A 95 -17.45 21.80 7.14
CA ARG A 95 -17.41 23.27 7.05
C ARG A 95 -18.71 23.84 7.60
N ALA A 96 -18.61 24.88 8.44
CA ALA A 96 -19.72 25.61 8.99
C ALA A 96 -20.60 26.22 7.87
N ALA A 97 -21.60 25.45 7.41
CA ALA A 97 -22.66 25.90 6.53
C ALA A 97 -23.87 24.96 6.61
N PHE A 98 -24.42 24.76 7.81
CA PHE A 98 -25.73 24.12 7.99
C PHE A 98 -26.61 24.94 8.95
N ALA A 99 -26.78 26.23 8.63
CA ALA A 99 -27.80 27.06 9.25
C ALA A 99 -29.14 26.81 8.53
N GLY A 100 -29.94 25.85 9.02
CA GLY A 100 -31.24 25.56 8.40
C GLY A 100 -32.07 24.41 8.98
N LEU A 101 -31.60 23.68 10.00
CA LEU A 101 -32.30 22.51 10.54
C LEU A 101 -33.17 22.77 11.78
N ASP A 102 -33.25 24.02 12.27
CA ASP A 102 -34.11 24.40 13.40
C ASP A 102 -35.60 24.10 13.18
N GLY A 103 -36.02 23.80 11.95
CA GLY A 103 -37.38 23.45 11.58
C GLY A 103 -37.76 21.96 11.67
N ILE A 104 -36.81 21.03 11.88
CA ILE A 104 -37.11 19.57 11.88
C ILE A 104 -37.35 19.02 13.30
N ALA A 105 -36.89 19.72 14.35
CA ALA A 105 -37.02 19.26 15.74
C ALA A 105 -38.38 19.56 16.41
N ALA A 106 -39.28 20.31 15.75
CA ALA A 106 -40.55 20.73 16.34
C ALA A 106 -41.74 19.99 15.74
N GLY A 107 -41.99 18.76 16.20
CA GLY A 107 -43.12 17.97 15.70
C GLY A 107 -43.45 16.72 16.52
N GLY A 108 -43.83 16.90 17.79
CA GLY A 108 -44.69 16.04 18.64
C GLY A 108 -44.33 14.55 18.81
N ALA A 109 -44.53 13.87 19.93
CA ALA A 109 -44.95 14.16 21.29
C ALA A 109 -44.90 12.78 22.01
N SER A 110 -44.35 12.67 23.22
CA SER A 110 -44.61 11.51 24.10
C SER A 110 -45.18 12.01 25.44
N PRO A 111 -46.14 11.30 26.05
CA PRO A 111 -46.95 11.85 27.13
C PRO A 111 -46.21 11.83 28.48
N SER A 112 -46.14 13.02 29.05
CA SER A 112 -46.17 13.39 30.48
C SER A 112 -46.05 12.28 31.54
N SER A 113 -45.06 12.45 32.43
CA SER A 113 -45.34 12.65 33.86
C SER A 113 -44.26 13.54 34.49
N SER A 114 -44.70 14.48 35.32
CA SER A 114 -43.94 15.54 36.02
C SER A 114 -44.08 15.30 37.54
N PRO A 115 -43.51 16.14 38.44
CA PRO A 115 -42.37 17.07 38.35
C PRO A 115 -41.46 17.07 39.62
N ALA A 116 -40.31 17.79 39.56
CA ALA A 116 -39.75 18.68 40.62
C ALA A 116 -38.31 19.10 40.20
N ALA A 117 -38.06 20.35 39.79
CA ALA A 117 -37.74 21.55 40.59
C ALA A 117 -36.31 21.55 41.18
N GLY A 118 -35.48 22.53 40.79
CA GLY A 118 -34.22 22.82 41.47
C GLY A 118 -33.14 23.57 40.66
N ASP A 119 -33.32 24.89 40.56
CA ASP A 119 -32.35 25.98 40.40
C ASP A 119 -30.83 25.75 40.12
N SER A 120 -30.41 26.45 39.07
CA SER A 120 -29.35 27.48 39.06
C SER A 120 -27.86 27.14 38.90
N ALA A 121 -27.25 28.07 38.16
CA ALA A 121 -25.91 28.64 38.32
C ALA A 121 -24.80 28.09 37.42
N ALA A 122 -24.48 28.94 36.45
CA ALA A 122 -23.27 28.96 35.66
C ALA A 122 -22.00 29.03 36.53
N ALA A 123 -20.93 28.38 36.05
CA ALA A 123 -19.56 28.76 36.38
C ALA A 123 -18.63 28.43 35.20
N THR A 124 -17.94 29.48 34.78
CA THR A 124 -16.90 29.61 33.76
C THR A 124 -15.56 28.99 34.16
N ALA A 125 -14.83 28.43 33.20
CA ALA A 125 -13.36 28.40 33.03
C ALA A 125 -13.04 27.25 32.05
N GLY A 126 -12.42 27.47 30.89
CA GLY A 126 -11.00 27.79 30.69
C GLY A 126 -10.48 26.68 29.77
N ASP A 127 -10.40 26.96 28.47
CA ASP A 127 -9.16 27.18 27.71
C ASP A 127 -8.39 25.88 27.40
N GLU A 128 -7.74 25.91 26.24
CA GLU A 128 -6.86 24.88 25.64
C GLU A 128 -7.51 23.77 24.82
N THR A 129 -7.60 24.00 23.51
CA THR A 129 -6.77 23.30 22.49
C THR A 129 -7.34 23.58 21.10
N GLY A 130 -7.04 24.77 20.57
CA GLY A 130 -7.17 25.03 19.14
C GLY A 130 -6.03 24.38 18.39
N ALA A 131 -6.25 23.21 17.80
CA ALA A 131 -5.46 22.72 16.68
C ALA A 131 -6.38 22.75 15.44
N ALA A 132 -6.36 23.89 14.75
CA ALA A 132 -7.03 24.06 13.48
C ALA A 132 -6.44 23.10 12.44
N ALA A 133 -7.27 22.23 11.88
CA ALA A 133 -6.94 21.49 10.66
C ALA A 133 -6.85 22.48 9.50
N ALA A 134 -5.64 22.93 9.21
CA ALA A 134 -5.33 23.66 8.00
C ALA A 134 -5.47 22.70 6.80
N SER A 135 -6.11 23.19 5.72
CA SER A 135 -5.90 22.61 4.39
C SER A 135 -4.39 22.49 4.16
N VAL A 136 -3.88 21.28 3.90
CA VAL A 136 -2.45 21.08 3.65
C VAL A 136 -2.13 21.75 2.32
N GLY A 137 -1.63 22.98 2.38
CA GLY A 137 -1.03 23.64 1.23
C GLY A 137 0.19 22.84 0.76
N ALA A 138 0.57 23.03 -0.50
CA ALA A 138 1.83 22.48 -1.02
C ALA A 138 2.96 22.76 -0.01
N VAL A 139 3.76 21.73 0.30
CA VAL A 139 4.90 21.86 1.20
C VAL A 139 5.78 23.00 0.70
N ASP A 140 6.05 23.99 1.57
CA ASP A 140 7.02 25.03 1.24
C ASP A 140 8.41 24.40 1.22
N THR A 141 8.92 24.18 0.01
CA THR A 141 10.23 23.58 -0.21
C THR A 141 11.35 24.63 -0.34
N THR A 142 11.05 25.90 -0.04
CA THR A 142 12.02 26.98 -0.08
C THR A 142 13.17 26.69 0.90
N GLY A 143 14.40 26.70 0.39
CA GLY A 143 15.61 26.43 1.19
C GLY A 143 15.93 24.95 1.41
N MET A 144 15.08 24.02 0.97
CA MET A 144 15.41 22.58 0.98
C MET A 144 16.47 22.25 -0.09
N SER A 145 17.22 21.18 0.13
CA SER A 145 18.10 20.59 -0.87
C SER A 145 17.29 20.05 -2.06
N ASP A 146 17.96 19.82 -3.20
CA ASP A 146 17.28 19.31 -4.39
C ASP A 146 16.81 17.85 -4.23
N VAL A 147 17.53 17.05 -3.44
CA VAL A 147 17.09 15.69 -3.09
C VAL A 147 15.83 15.73 -2.23
N ALA A 148 15.74 16.65 -1.27
CA ALA A 148 14.57 16.78 -0.42
C ALA A 148 13.35 17.34 -1.19
N LYS A 149 13.55 18.29 -2.11
CA LYS A 149 12.50 18.73 -3.06
C LYS A 149 12.00 17.58 -3.93
N LEU A 150 12.92 16.76 -4.45
CA LEU A 150 12.56 15.59 -5.23
C LEU A 150 11.75 14.60 -4.39
N ALA A 151 12.19 14.29 -3.16
CA ALA A 151 11.49 13.41 -2.26
C ALA A 151 10.06 13.90 -1.97
N VAL A 152 9.86 15.19 -1.66
CA VAL A 152 8.52 15.78 -1.49
C VAL A 152 7.66 15.57 -2.73
N LYS A 153 8.18 15.87 -3.94
CA LYS A 153 7.43 15.66 -5.19
C LYS A 153 7.03 14.20 -5.40
N LEU A 154 7.95 13.26 -5.16
CA LEU A 154 7.67 11.84 -5.30
C LEU A 154 6.62 11.40 -4.27
N VAL A 155 6.78 11.78 -3.00
CA VAL A 155 5.83 11.44 -1.92
C VAL A 155 4.44 12.00 -2.18
N ASP A 156 4.30 13.21 -2.72
CA ASP A 156 3.01 13.78 -3.12
C ASP A 156 2.34 13.02 -4.28
N THR A 157 3.13 12.37 -5.14
CA THR A 157 2.63 11.64 -6.30
C THR A 157 2.00 10.32 -5.87
N MET A 158 0.69 10.16 -6.10
CA MET A 158 -0.03 8.92 -5.81
C MET A 158 0.50 7.76 -6.66
N SER A 159 0.82 6.65 -5.99
CA SER A 159 1.32 5.43 -6.64
C SER A 159 1.05 4.20 -5.79
N THR A 160 -0.17 4.02 -5.29
CA THR A 160 -0.48 2.72 -4.65
C THR A 160 -0.41 1.62 -5.70
N SER A 161 -0.06 0.38 -5.31
CA SER A 161 0.06 -0.73 -6.27
C SER A 161 -1.19 -0.86 -7.17
N GLY A 162 -0.97 -0.92 -8.48
CA GLY A 162 -2.01 -0.86 -9.50
C GLY A 162 -2.30 0.54 -10.06
N HIS A 163 -1.77 1.61 -9.47
CA HIS A 163 -2.04 3.01 -9.84
C HIS A 163 -0.75 3.84 -10.02
N GLU A 164 0.28 3.26 -10.63
CA GLU A 164 1.64 3.83 -10.65
C GLU A 164 1.92 4.77 -11.83
N VAL A 165 0.96 5.00 -12.73
CA VAL A 165 1.17 5.76 -14.00
C VAL A 165 1.74 7.15 -13.74
N ALA A 166 1.17 7.91 -12.81
CA ALA A 166 1.60 9.27 -12.52
C ALA A 166 3.04 9.31 -12.00
N MET A 167 3.46 8.30 -11.24
CA MET A 167 4.83 8.16 -10.77
C MET A 167 5.79 7.80 -11.91
N ALA A 168 5.39 6.87 -12.78
CA ALA A 168 6.16 6.53 -13.98
C ALA A 168 6.38 7.77 -14.88
N ASP A 169 5.34 8.60 -15.05
CA ASP A 169 5.41 9.86 -15.81
C ASP A 169 6.36 10.86 -15.13
N ALA A 170 6.22 11.08 -13.82
CA ALA A 170 7.06 12.01 -13.07
C ALA A 170 8.55 11.62 -13.09
N LEU A 171 8.84 10.32 -12.99
CA LEU A 171 10.20 9.78 -13.08
C LEU A 171 10.77 9.95 -14.49
N GLN A 172 10.00 9.63 -15.53
CA GLN A 172 10.42 9.83 -16.91
C GLN A 172 10.77 11.29 -17.17
N GLU A 173 9.87 12.22 -16.81
CA GLU A 173 10.10 13.65 -16.98
C GLU A 173 11.37 14.12 -16.27
N TRP A 174 11.57 13.69 -15.02
CA TRP A 174 12.75 14.09 -14.23
C TRP A 174 14.06 13.60 -14.86
N LEU A 175 14.06 12.35 -15.35
CA LEU A 175 15.20 11.68 -15.96
C LEU A 175 15.52 12.27 -17.35
N GLU A 176 14.52 12.38 -18.24
CA GLU A 176 14.71 12.89 -19.60
C GLU A 176 15.16 14.36 -19.58
N ALA A 177 14.61 15.18 -18.67
CA ALA A 177 15.05 16.57 -18.49
C ALA A 177 16.52 16.70 -18.07
N ARG A 178 17.12 15.62 -17.55
CA ARG A 178 18.51 15.55 -17.15
C ARG A 178 19.38 14.83 -18.16
N GLY A 179 18.82 14.35 -19.27
CA GLY A 179 19.56 13.70 -20.36
C GLY A 179 19.74 12.19 -20.19
N TRP A 180 18.89 11.55 -19.39
CA TRP A 180 18.76 10.09 -19.37
C TRP A 180 17.83 9.63 -20.49
N PHE A 181 18.10 8.46 -21.06
CA PHE A 181 17.17 7.81 -21.97
C PHE A 181 16.32 6.84 -21.19
N VAL A 182 15.01 7.02 -21.25
CA VAL A 182 14.04 6.23 -20.50
C VAL A 182 13.33 5.25 -21.40
N THR A 183 13.25 4.00 -20.95
CA THR A 183 12.42 2.92 -21.50
C THR A 183 11.33 2.59 -20.50
N ARG A 184 10.07 2.79 -20.90
CA ARG A 184 8.90 2.29 -20.17
C ARG A 184 8.64 0.85 -20.56
N GLN A 185 8.84 -0.08 -19.64
CA GLN A 185 8.47 -1.46 -19.85
C GLN A 185 7.07 -1.68 -19.31
N ARG A 186 6.11 -1.94 -20.21
CA ARG A 186 4.74 -2.24 -19.83
C ARG A 186 4.69 -3.53 -19.00
N VAL A 187 3.98 -3.48 -17.88
CA VAL A 187 3.68 -4.62 -17.01
C VAL A 187 2.19 -4.91 -17.13
N ALA A 188 1.83 -6.19 -17.26
CA ALA A 188 0.42 -6.60 -17.33
C ALA A 188 -0.33 -6.11 -16.07
N PRO A 189 -1.64 -5.86 -16.13
CA PRO A 189 -2.43 -5.54 -14.93
C PRO A 189 -2.28 -6.63 -13.85
N GLN A 190 -2.47 -6.23 -12.59
CA GLN A 190 -2.47 -7.17 -11.47
C GLN A 190 -3.54 -8.24 -11.68
N LYS A 191 -3.23 -9.48 -11.28
CA LYS A 191 -4.11 -10.62 -11.51
C LYS A 191 -5.50 -10.37 -10.91
N GLY A 192 -6.54 -10.40 -11.75
CA GLY A 192 -7.92 -10.15 -11.34
C GLY A 192 -8.33 -8.68 -11.31
N SER A 193 -7.52 -7.79 -11.90
CA SER A 193 -7.85 -6.36 -12.09
C SER A 193 -7.88 -6.01 -13.58
N ASP A 194 -8.82 -5.15 -13.98
CA ASP A 194 -8.80 -4.40 -15.24
C ASP A 194 -8.16 -3.02 -15.02
N GLY A 195 -7.11 -2.98 -14.20
CA GLY A 195 -6.45 -1.75 -13.75
C GLY A 195 -5.82 -0.95 -14.90
N PRO A 196 -5.44 0.31 -14.65
CA PRO A 196 -4.75 1.14 -15.62
C PRO A 196 -3.42 0.50 -16.07
N GLU A 197 -2.83 1.02 -17.14
CA GLU A 197 -1.52 0.55 -17.58
C GLU A 197 -0.46 0.78 -16.50
N ARG A 198 0.56 -0.08 -16.45
CA ARG A 198 1.60 -0.03 -15.43
C ARG A 198 2.96 -0.17 -16.10
N TYR A 199 3.96 0.52 -15.59
CA TYR A 199 5.25 0.63 -16.26
C TYR A 199 6.39 0.54 -15.27
N ASN A 200 7.32 -0.39 -15.50
CA ASN A 200 8.66 -0.24 -14.97
C ASN A 200 9.38 0.87 -15.75
N ILE A 201 10.31 1.55 -15.08
CA ILE A 201 11.18 2.58 -15.63
C ILE A 201 12.61 2.06 -15.67
N TYR A 202 13.13 1.81 -16.87
CA TYR A 202 14.56 1.59 -17.08
C TYR A 202 15.19 2.84 -17.68
N ALA A 203 16.32 3.31 -17.13
CA ALA A 203 17.01 4.49 -17.62
C ALA A 203 18.54 4.34 -17.61
N GLN A 204 19.18 4.87 -18.64
CA GLN A 204 20.64 4.89 -18.77
C GLN A 204 21.09 6.11 -19.60
N ARG A 205 22.34 6.55 -19.40
CA ARG A 205 23.01 7.47 -20.32
C ARG A 205 23.49 6.71 -21.55
N CYS A 206 23.21 7.23 -22.74
CA CYS A 206 23.70 6.65 -23.99
C CYS A 206 23.85 7.72 -25.08
N GLU A 207 24.65 7.44 -26.12
CA GLU A 207 24.81 8.32 -27.28
C GLU A 207 23.58 8.34 -28.18
N ALA A 208 22.80 7.27 -28.19
CA ALA A 208 21.58 7.13 -28.98
C ALA A 208 20.57 6.27 -28.20
N ARG A 209 19.27 6.59 -28.34
CA ARG A 209 18.18 5.87 -27.66
C ARG A 209 18.33 4.36 -27.92
N PRO A 210 18.43 3.52 -26.87
CA PRO A 210 18.50 2.09 -27.05
C PRO A 210 17.12 1.64 -27.52
N VAL A 211 17.01 1.26 -28.79
CA VAL A 211 15.87 0.46 -29.26
C VAL A 211 16.22 -0.97 -28.90
N PRO A 212 15.57 -1.62 -27.93
CA PRO A 212 15.78 -3.05 -27.72
C PRO A 212 15.27 -3.77 -28.99
N PRO A 213 16.15 -4.42 -29.76
CA PRO A 213 15.69 -5.21 -30.90
C PRO A 213 14.99 -6.47 -30.37
N ALA A 214 13.86 -6.84 -30.99
CA ALA A 214 13.16 -8.09 -30.67
C ALA A 214 14.08 -9.33 -30.82
N ASP A 215 15.03 -9.27 -31.76
CA ASP A 215 15.95 -10.37 -32.12
C ASP A 215 17.43 -9.93 -32.21
N GLY A 216 17.84 -8.88 -31.50
CA GLY A 216 19.23 -8.39 -31.54
C GLY A 216 19.96 -8.49 -30.20
N PRO A 217 21.23 -8.04 -30.16
CA PRO A 217 22.05 -8.15 -28.95
C PRO A 217 21.42 -7.37 -27.79
N ALA A 218 21.56 -7.92 -26.58
CA ALA A 218 21.11 -7.26 -25.36
C ALA A 218 21.69 -5.84 -25.28
N PRO A 219 20.92 -4.85 -24.77
CA PRO A 219 21.45 -3.51 -24.57
C PRO A 219 22.69 -3.59 -23.67
N ARG A 220 23.68 -2.71 -23.92
CA ARG A 220 24.83 -2.59 -23.04
C ARG A 220 24.32 -2.32 -21.62
N SER A 221 24.56 -3.27 -20.73
CA SER A 221 24.15 -3.12 -19.33
C SER A 221 25.11 -2.16 -18.60
N PRO A 222 24.59 -1.30 -17.72
CA PRO A 222 25.44 -0.50 -16.85
C PRO A 222 26.17 -1.42 -15.87
N ARG A 223 27.41 -1.11 -15.47
CA ARG A 223 28.08 -1.83 -14.37
C ARG A 223 27.31 -1.73 -13.06
N PHE A 224 26.73 -0.57 -12.76
CA PHE A 224 25.92 -0.29 -11.57
C PHE A 224 24.46 -0.08 -11.96
N LEU A 225 23.57 -0.90 -11.39
CA LEU A 225 22.13 -0.75 -11.58
C LEU A 225 21.48 -0.39 -10.24
N PHE A 226 21.01 0.84 -10.10
CA PHE A 226 20.11 1.18 -8.99
C PHE A 226 18.74 0.59 -9.26
N ASN A 227 18.17 -0.01 -8.24
CA ASN A 227 16.82 -0.55 -8.27
C ASN A 227 16.09 -0.28 -6.96
N SER A 228 14.77 -0.15 -7.06
CA SER A 228 13.80 -0.06 -5.97
C SER A 228 12.40 -0.06 -6.62
N HIS A 229 11.34 -0.04 -5.83
CA HIS A 229 9.97 -0.01 -6.32
C HIS A 229 9.36 1.39 -6.32
N ILE A 230 8.33 1.61 -7.12
CA ILE A 230 7.65 2.91 -7.22
C ILE A 230 6.24 2.88 -6.64
N ASP A 231 5.70 1.68 -6.43
CA ASP A 231 4.42 1.48 -5.78
C ASP A 231 4.50 1.58 -4.26
N THR A 232 3.35 1.72 -3.61
CA THR A 232 3.20 1.84 -2.17
C THR A 232 1.95 1.10 -1.69
N VAL A 233 1.89 0.75 -0.41
CA VAL A 233 0.65 0.26 0.21
C VAL A 233 -0.41 1.36 0.37
N PRO A 234 -1.72 1.02 0.35
CA PRO A 234 -2.79 1.97 0.65
C PRO A 234 -2.87 2.34 2.15
N PRO A 235 -3.53 3.47 2.51
CA PRO A 235 -3.94 4.56 1.64
C PRO A 235 -2.77 5.49 1.29
N HIS A 236 -2.94 6.27 0.21
CA HIS A 236 -2.04 7.38 -0.13
C HIS A 236 -2.33 8.60 0.76
N PHE A 237 -1.27 9.26 1.22
CA PHE A 237 -1.34 10.58 1.84
C PHE A 237 -0.06 11.35 1.49
N GLY A 238 -0.22 12.62 1.12
CA GLY A 238 0.85 13.45 0.58
C GLY A 238 1.91 13.84 1.60
N ALA A 239 2.91 14.56 1.11
CA ALA A 239 4.05 15.02 1.87
C ALA A 239 3.65 16.08 2.89
N THR A 240 4.16 15.95 4.11
CA THR A 240 4.16 17.01 5.12
C THR A 240 5.53 17.08 5.79
N LEU A 241 5.87 18.22 6.38
CA LEU A 241 7.10 18.36 7.15
C LEU A 241 6.82 18.18 8.64
N SER A 242 7.76 17.57 9.35
CA SER A 242 7.76 17.60 10.82
C SER A 242 7.81 19.05 11.33
N ALA A 243 7.36 19.27 12.57
CA ALA A 243 7.31 20.61 13.17
C ALA A 243 8.70 21.29 13.23
N ASP A 244 9.78 20.52 13.29
CA ASP A 244 11.17 21.01 13.27
C ASP A 244 11.79 21.06 11.87
N GLY A 245 11.03 20.69 10.83
CA GLY A 245 11.46 20.69 9.42
C GLY A 245 12.54 19.66 9.09
N ARG A 246 12.73 18.62 9.92
CA ARG A 246 13.80 17.63 9.75
C ARG A 246 13.36 16.31 9.12
N ALA A 247 12.07 16.05 9.03
CA ALA A 247 11.53 14.85 8.43
C ALA A 247 10.43 15.17 7.43
N ILE A 248 10.36 14.38 6.37
CA ILE A 248 9.25 14.34 5.42
C ILE A 248 8.36 13.18 5.82
N HIS A 249 7.11 13.46 6.17
CA HIS A 249 6.07 12.46 6.38
C HIS A 249 5.27 12.28 5.10
N GLY A 250 4.75 11.08 4.86
CA GLY A 250 3.90 10.77 3.71
C GLY A 250 3.97 9.30 3.33
N ARG A 251 2.99 8.82 2.56
CA ARG A 251 3.01 7.44 2.07
C ARG A 251 4.15 7.26 1.06
N GLY A 252 5.03 6.32 1.34
CA GLY A 252 6.24 6.08 0.59
C GLY A 252 7.39 7.01 0.94
N ALA A 253 7.27 7.87 1.95
CA ALA A 253 8.41 8.69 2.39
C ALA A 253 9.60 7.80 2.79
N CYS A 254 9.32 6.72 3.53
CA CYS A 254 10.31 5.72 3.88
C CYS A 254 10.39 4.61 2.82
N ASP A 255 9.23 4.13 2.35
CA ASP A 255 9.08 2.88 1.60
C ASP A 255 8.36 3.08 0.25
N THR A 256 9.03 3.54 -0.80
CA THR A 256 10.50 3.73 -0.91
C THR A 256 10.90 5.04 -1.59
N LYS A 257 9.99 6.00 -1.72
CA LYS A 257 10.18 7.22 -2.53
C LYS A 257 11.28 8.15 -2.01
N GLY A 258 11.53 8.21 -0.71
CA GLY A 258 12.71 8.89 -0.16
C GLY A 258 14.02 8.21 -0.59
N VAL A 259 14.03 6.88 -0.63
CA VAL A 259 15.16 6.07 -1.15
C VAL A 259 15.34 6.30 -2.66
N LEU A 260 14.25 6.34 -3.44
CA LEU A 260 14.28 6.69 -4.86
C LEU A 260 14.94 8.06 -5.08
N ALA A 261 14.55 9.08 -4.29
CA ALA A 261 15.14 10.42 -4.41
C ALA A 261 16.65 10.41 -4.16
N ALA A 262 17.12 9.66 -3.16
CA ALA A 262 18.54 9.51 -2.86
C ALA A 262 19.30 8.78 -3.97
N GLN A 263 18.78 7.66 -4.48
CA GLN A 263 19.38 6.91 -5.58
C GLN A 263 19.41 7.73 -6.89
N LEU A 264 18.31 8.39 -7.26
CA LEU A 264 18.24 9.28 -8.44
C LEU A 264 19.30 10.39 -8.36
N SER A 265 19.43 11.00 -7.19
CA SER A 265 20.42 12.06 -6.96
C SER A 265 21.86 11.53 -7.03
N ALA A 266 22.13 10.34 -6.48
CA ALA A 266 23.45 9.71 -6.55
C ALA A 266 23.83 9.31 -7.99
N ALA A 267 22.88 8.72 -8.73
CA ALA A 267 23.05 8.35 -10.12
C ALA A 267 23.33 9.57 -11.01
N GLN A 268 22.55 10.65 -10.81
CA GLN A 268 22.75 11.91 -11.54
C GLN A 268 24.11 12.53 -11.23
N ALA A 269 24.49 12.62 -9.94
CA ALA A 269 25.79 13.18 -9.54
C ALA A 269 26.97 12.37 -10.08
N PHE A 270 26.85 11.03 -10.15
CA PHE A 270 27.86 10.17 -10.76
C PHE A 270 27.97 10.42 -12.27
N ALA A 271 26.84 10.44 -12.98
CA ALA A 271 26.82 10.69 -14.41
C ALA A 271 27.41 12.07 -14.76
N GLU A 272 27.08 13.12 -14.00
CA GLU A 272 27.62 14.48 -14.19
C GLU A 272 29.12 14.56 -13.90
N ALA A 273 29.60 13.91 -12.83
CA ALA A 273 31.03 13.87 -12.50
C ALA A 273 31.88 13.21 -13.59
N HIS A 274 31.25 12.36 -14.41
CA HIS A 274 31.88 11.62 -15.50
C HIS A 274 31.42 12.06 -16.89
N ALA A 275 30.74 13.22 -16.99
CA ALA A 275 30.14 13.70 -18.23
C ALA A 275 31.16 13.77 -19.37
N GLY A 276 30.79 13.22 -20.53
CA GLY A 276 31.65 13.17 -21.72
C GLY A 276 32.73 12.07 -21.67
N THR A 277 32.71 11.21 -20.66
CA THR A 277 33.56 10.01 -20.60
C THR A 277 32.70 8.74 -20.70
N PRO A 278 33.26 7.58 -21.10
CA PRO A 278 32.50 6.32 -21.10
C PRO A 278 31.90 5.94 -19.74
N MET A 279 32.44 6.47 -18.64
CA MET A 279 32.02 6.18 -17.27
C MET A 279 30.61 6.71 -16.96
N GLU A 280 30.14 7.77 -17.64
CA GLU A 280 28.78 8.30 -17.44
C GLU A 280 27.67 7.25 -17.71
N ARG A 281 28.01 6.19 -18.47
CA ARG A 281 27.09 5.12 -18.91
C ARG A 281 27.15 3.87 -18.05
N GLU A 282 28.04 3.86 -17.06
CA GLU A 282 28.25 2.74 -16.16
C GLU A 282 27.22 2.70 -15.02
N VAL A 283 26.41 3.74 -14.88
CA VAL A 283 25.26 3.77 -13.98
C VAL A 283 23.96 3.72 -14.77
N GLY A 284 23.01 2.92 -14.31
CA GLY A 284 21.63 2.89 -14.79
C GLY A 284 20.66 2.71 -13.65
N ILE A 285 19.38 2.88 -13.97
CA ILE A 285 18.27 2.83 -13.03
C ILE A 285 17.24 1.86 -13.58
N LEU A 286 16.72 0.97 -12.73
CA LEU A 286 15.56 0.14 -12.99
C LEU A 286 14.61 0.30 -11.82
N TYR A 287 13.50 1.00 -12.00
CA TYR A 287 12.45 1.09 -11.00
C TYR A 287 11.22 0.31 -11.43
N VAL A 288 10.68 -0.46 -10.49
CA VAL A 288 9.67 -1.49 -10.78
C VAL A 288 8.36 -1.24 -10.05
N VAL A 289 7.28 -1.83 -10.55
CA VAL A 289 5.96 -1.78 -9.93
C VAL A 289 5.64 -3.10 -9.23
N SER A 290 4.69 -3.05 -8.30
CA SER A 290 4.06 -4.21 -7.66
C SER A 290 4.95 -5.02 -6.73
N GLU A 291 6.01 -4.42 -6.17
CA GLU A 291 6.83 -5.07 -5.13
C GLU A 291 5.96 -5.46 -3.94
N GLU A 292 5.08 -4.54 -3.52
CA GLU A 292 4.23 -4.65 -2.34
C GLU A 292 3.12 -5.72 -2.44
N THR A 293 3.03 -6.40 -3.59
CA THR A 293 1.90 -7.29 -3.91
C THR A 293 2.32 -8.63 -4.51
N ASP A 294 2.83 -8.63 -5.74
CA ASP A 294 3.03 -9.83 -6.54
C ASP A 294 4.37 -9.89 -7.28
N HIS A 295 5.23 -8.87 -7.13
CA HIS A 295 6.55 -8.76 -7.76
C HIS A 295 6.51 -8.81 -9.30
N SER A 296 5.34 -8.57 -9.91
CA SER A 296 5.15 -8.69 -11.36
C SER A 296 6.02 -7.71 -12.15
N GLY A 297 6.34 -6.54 -11.60
CA GLY A 297 7.28 -5.60 -12.20
C GLY A 297 8.68 -6.17 -12.32
N MET A 298 9.25 -6.67 -11.22
CA MET A 298 10.60 -7.26 -11.27
C MET A 298 10.66 -8.51 -12.15
N ILE A 299 9.65 -9.38 -12.08
CA ILE A 299 9.57 -10.56 -12.95
C ILE A 299 9.57 -10.15 -14.43
N ALA A 300 8.80 -9.12 -14.80
CA ALA A 300 8.78 -8.59 -16.16
C ALA A 300 10.13 -7.99 -16.56
N ALA A 301 10.87 -7.38 -15.62
CA ALA A 301 12.17 -6.76 -15.87
C ALA A 301 13.22 -7.76 -16.38
N ASN A 302 13.08 -9.06 -16.11
CA ASN A 302 13.96 -10.10 -16.68
C ASN A 302 13.96 -10.10 -18.22
N ALA A 303 12.87 -9.68 -18.86
CA ALA A 303 12.81 -9.54 -20.32
C ALA A 303 13.73 -8.44 -20.88
N LEU A 304 14.20 -7.51 -20.04
CA LEU A 304 15.20 -6.49 -20.42
C LEU A 304 16.61 -7.09 -20.57
N ARG A 305 16.86 -8.29 -20.03
CA ARG A 305 18.14 -9.01 -20.10
C ARG A 305 19.32 -8.15 -19.62
N LEU A 306 19.12 -7.38 -18.55
CA LEU A 306 20.18 -6.56 -17.96
C LEU A 306 21.17 -7.46 -17.21
N ALA A 307 22.45 -7.12 -17.32
CA ALA A 307 23.56 -7.85 -16.73
C ALA A 307 24.52 -6.90 -16.01
N PRO A 308 24.09 -6.22 -14.93
CA PRO A 308 24.97 -5.34 -14.16
C PRO A 308 25.98 -6.13 -13.34
N THR A 309 27.18 -5.58 -13.14
CA THR A 309 28.14 -6.17 -12.19
C THR A 309 27.64 -6.03 -10.75
N ALA A 310 27.03 -4.89 -10.43
CA ALA A 310 26.45 -4.61 -9.13
C ALA A 310 25.03 -4.06 -9.27
N MET A 311 24.07 -4.74 -8.67
CA MET A 311 22.69 -4.25 -8.52
C MET A 311 22.53 -3.73 -7.10
N VAL A 312 22.19 -2.46 -6.96
CA VAL A 312 21.99 -1.81 -5.65
C VAL A 312 20.49 -1.58 -5.46
N VAL A 313 19.86 -2.46 -4.70
CA VAL A 313 18.45 -2.38 -4.34
C VAL A 313 18.29 -1.46 -3.13
N GLY A 314 17.41 -0.48 -3.26
CA GLY A 314 17.12 0.53 -2.26
C GLY A 314 15.88 0.15 -1.47
N GLU A 315 16.07 -0.03 -0.17
CA GLU A 315 15.02 -0.29 0.82
C GLU A 315 15.41 0.40 2.14
N PRO A 316 14.48 0.63 3.08
CA PRO A 316 14.79 1.27 4.34
C PRO A 316 15.56 0.35 5.30
N THR A 317 16.89 0.45 5.26
CA THR A 317 17.85 -0.39 6.02
C THR A 317 18.70 0.39 7.02
N GLU A 318 18.24 1.59 7.40
CA GLU A 318 18.97 2.55 8.24
C GLU A 318 20.38 2.85 7.67
N SER A 319 20.49 2.90 6.34
CA SER A 319 21.75 3.08 5.62
C SER A 319 22.80 1.99 5.88
N LYS A 320 22.40 0.81 6.34
CA LYS A 320 23.29 -0.35 6.54
C LYS A 320 23.21 -1.28 5.32
N LEU A 321 24.35 -1.80 4.87
CA LEU A 321 24.40 -2.85 3.86
C LEU A 321 23.83 -4.15 4.45
N VAL A 322 22.73 -4.63 3.90
CA VAL A 322 22.17 -5.89 4.35
C VAL A 322 23.05 -7.03 3.85
N ARG A 323 23.58 -7.85 4.77
CA ARG A 323 24.36 -9.05 4.44
C ARG A 323 23.48 -10.27 4.21
N LEU A 324 22.30 -10.29 4.84
CA LEU A 324 21.37 -11.40 4.81
C LEU A 324 19.93 -10.89 4.79
N GLN A 325 19.12 -11.45 3.90
CA GLN A 325 17.71 -11.17 3.75
C GLN A 325 16.90 -12.43 4.04
N LYS A 326 15.86 -12.33 4.87
CA LYS A 326 14.91 -13.44 5.05
C LYS A 326 14.13 -13.70 3.77
N GLY A 327 13.86 -14.97 3.52
CA GLY A 327 12.95 -15.40 2.47
C GLY A 327 11.49 -15.27 2.90
N MET A 328 10.60 -15.85 2.10
CA MET A 328 9.17 -15.79 2.34
C MET A 328 8.47 -17.09 1.94
N LEU A 329 7.44 -17.47 2.70
CA LEU A 329 6.38 -18.36 2.24
C LEU A 329 5.03 -17.71 2.53
N LYS A 330 4.27 -17.42 1.48
CA LYS A 330 2.85 -17.05 1.57
C LYS A 330 2.02 -18.25 1.15
N CYS A 331 1.13 -18.72 2.01
CA CYS A 331 0.24 -19.84 1.70
C CYS A 331 -1.15 -19.62 2.30
N ARG A 332 -2.16 -20.24 1.70
CA ARG A 332 -3.54 -20.23 2.18
C ARG A 332 -3.88 -21.59 2.76
N LEU A 333 -4.45 -21.62 3.95
CA LEU A 333 -5.19 -22.78 4.46
C LEU A 333 -6.64 -22.62 4.01
N VAL A 334 -7.18 -23.62 3.32
CA VAL A 334 -8.58 -23.67 2.90
C VAL A 334 -9.22 -24.84 3.62
N SER A 335 -10.34 -24.60 4.28
CA SER A 335 -11.13 -25.65 4.91
C SER A 335 -12.52 -25.75 4.33
N THR A 336 -12.95 -26.98 4.07
CA THR A 336 -14.28 -27.30 3.55
C THR A 336 -15.08 -28.13 4.54
N GLY A 337 -16.36 -27.78 4.63
CA GLY A 337 -17.35 -28.36 5.53
C GLY A 337 -18.63 -28.71 4.78
N VAL A 338 -19.71 -28.87 5.54
CA VAL A 338 -21.06 -29.11 5.03
C VAL A 338 -22.00 -28.21 5.81
N ALA A 339 -22.68 -27.30 5.10
CA ALA A 339 -23.66 -26.41 5.70
C ALA A 339 -24.87 -27.20 6.24
N ALA A 340 -25.31 -26.84 7.44
CA ALA A 340 -26.52 -27.35 8.05
C ALA A 340 -27.05 -26.31 9.04
N HIS A 341 -28.33 -26.38 9.38
CA HIS A 341 -28.87 -25.58 10.47
C HIS A 341 -28.14 -25.96 11.77
N SER A 342 -27.60 -24.98 12.51
CA SER A 342 -26.71 -25.23 13.66
C SER A 342 -27.38 -26.02 14.79
N GLY A 343 -28.72 -26.02 14.85
CA GLY A 343 -29.51 -26.88 15.74
C GLY A 343 -29.45 -28.39 15.44
N TYR A 344 -28.92 -28.79 14.27
CA TYR A 344 -28.75 -30.18 13.86
C TYR A 344 -27.30 -30.45 13.42
N PRO A 345 -26.31 -30.33 14.33
CA PRO A 345 -24.90 -30.36 13.97
C PRO A 345 -24.45 -31.69 13.33
N HIS A 346 -25.13 -32.80 13.62
CA HIS A 346 -24.87 -34.11 13.03
C HIS A 346 -25.19 -34.20 11.52
N LEU A 347 -25.92 -33.22 10.96
CA LEU A 347 -26.21 -33.13 9.52
C LEU A 347 -25.19 -32.27 8.76
N GLY A 348 -24.25 -31.63 9.47
CA GLY A 348 -23.24 -30.75 8.88
C GLY A 348 -21.82 -31.08 9.36
N LYS A 349 -20.86 -30.33 8.84
CA LYS A 349 -19.44 -30.39 9.24
C LYS A 349 -18.88 -28.98 9.22
N SER A 350 -18.37 -28.47 10.34
CA SER A 350 -17.79 -27.12 10.40
C SER A 350 -16.46 -27.08 9.63
N ALA A 351 -16.30 -26.10 8.74
CA ALA A 351 -15.02 -25.74 8.14
C ALA A 351 -14.16 -24.87 9.08
N ILE A 352 -14.78 -24.15 10.02
CA ILE A 352 -14.07 -23.24 10.93
C ILE A 352 -13.30 -24.02 11.98
N ASP A 353 -13.93 -25.03 12.60
CA ASP A 353 -13.36 -25.77 13.72
C ASP A 353 -12.01 -26.44 13.38
N PRO A 354 -11.89 -27.22 12.27
CA PRO A 354 -10.61 -27.82 11.89
C PRO A 354 -9.57 -26.77 11.46
N LEU A 355 -9.99 -25.66 10.82
CA LEU A 355 -9.08 -24.55 10.48
C LEU A 355 -8.47 -23.91 11.73
N VAL A 356 -9.31 -23.55 12.72
CA VAL A 356 -8.86 -22.94 13.98
C VAL A 356 -7.93 -23.87 14.73
N ALA A 357 -8.23 -25.17 14.78
CA ALA A 357 -7.37 -26.15 15.42
C ALA A 357 -6.01 -26.29 14.69
N ALA A 358 -6.01 -26.33 13.34
CA ALA A 358 -4.79 -26.35 12.54
C ALA A 358 -3.92 -25.11 12.78
N LEU A 359 -4.51 -23.91 12.81
CA LEU A 359 -3.80 -22.67 13.13
C LEU A 359 -3.21 -22.70 14.55
N GLY A 360 -3.93 -23.26 15.51
CA GLY A 360 -3.46 -23.44 16.89
C GLY A 360 -2.24 -24.35 17.00
N ASP A 361 -2.15 -25.40 16.18
CA ASP A 361 -0.97 -26.27 16.10
C ASP A 361 0.20 -25.62 15.34
N LEU A 362 -0.08 -24.90 14.26
CA LEU A 362 0.94 -24.16 13.50
C LEU A 362 1.62 -23.09 14.38
N ALA A 363 0.86 -22.39 15.21
CA ALA A 363 1.38 -21.40 16.16
C ALA A 363 2.31 -22.01 17.24
N LYS A 364 2.18 -23.30 17.53
CA LYS A 364 3.01 -24.04 18.50
C LYS A 364 4.14 -24.82 17.85
N THR A 365 4.22 -24.82 16.51
CA THR A 365 5.24 -25.56 15.77
C THR A 365 6.59 -24.89 15.96
N ALA A 366 7.61 -25.69 16.26
CA ALA A 366 8.99 -25.22 16.30
C ALA A 366 9.49 -25.05 14.86
N TRP A 367 9.49 -23.81 14.38
CA TRP A 367 9.97 -23.46 13.04
C TRP A 367 11.50 -23.35 13.01
N PRO A 368 12.14 -23.53 11.84
CA PRO A 368 13.58 -23.36 11.69
C PRO A 368 14.09 -22.01 12.22
N SER A 369 15.20 -22.04 12.93
CA SER A 369 15.88 -20.88 13.51
C SER A 369 17.39 -20.99 13.29
N SER A 370 18.10 -19.87 13.17
CA SER A 370 19.57 -19.86 13.16
C SER A 370 20.15 -18.74 14.01
N PRO A 371 21.39 -18.88 14.53
CA PRO A 371 22.04 -17.80 15.27
C PRO A 371 22.21 -16.52 14.44
N GLU A 372 22.33 -16.64 13.11
CA GLU A 372 22.56 -15.50 12.23
C GLU A 372 21.29 -14.78 11.81
N LEU A 373 20.26 -15.51 11.36
CA LEU A 373 19.00 -14.93 10.86
C LEU A 373 17.90 -14.84 11.93
N GLY A 374 18.13 -15.43 13.11
CA GLY A 374 17.11 -15.61 14.13
C GLY A 374 16.04 -16.62 13.68
N ASP A 375 14.80 -16.39 14.14
CA ASP A 375 13.71 -17.34 13.96
C ASP A 375 12.97 -17.15 12.63
N THR A 376 12.49 -18.25 12.06
CA THR A 376 11.36 -18.22 11.13
C THR A 376 10.12 -17.78 11.89
N THR A 377 9.44 -16.74 11.41
CA THR A 377 8.22 -16.23 12.05
C THR A 377 7.01 -16.54 11.19
N LEU A 378 5.89 -16.89 11.82
CA LEU A 378 4.60 -17.13 11.19
C LEU A 378 3.61 -16.03 11.61
N ASN A 379 2.97 -15.39 10.64
CA ASN A 379 1.86 -14.47 10.83
C ASN A 379 0.59 -15.02 10.14
N VAL A 380 -0.53 -15.04 10.87
CA VAL A 380 -1.87 -15.25 10.30
C VAL A 380 -2.41 -13.88 9.90
N GLY A 381 -2.21 -13.49 8.64
CA GLY A 381 -2.52 -12.14 8.17
C GLY A 381 -4.01 -11.91 7.92
N ILE A 382 -4.73 -12.93 7.47
CA ILE A 382 -6.17 -12.87 7.18
C ILE A 382 -6.82 -14.19 7.61
N ILE A 383 -8.01 -14.11 8.21
CA ILE A 383 -8.87 -15.27 8.49
C ILE A 383 -10.32 -14.90 8.13
N SER A 384 -11.05 -15.82 7.49
CA SER A 384 -12.47 -15.63 7.14
C SER A 384 -13.20 -16.97 7.08
N GLY A 385 -14.52 -16.98 7.25
CA GLY A 385 -15.32 -18.20 7.13
C GLY A 385 -16.71 -18.08 7.74
N GLY A 386 -17.61 -18.99 7.32
CA GLY A 386 -19.01 -18.98 7.74
C GLY A 386 -19.88 -17.99 6.98
N GLN A 387 -21.20 -18.15 7.13
CA GLN A 387 -22.21 -17.32 6.47
C GLN A 387 -23.24 -16.73 7.45
N ALA A 388 -23.57 -17.44 8.51
CA ALA A 388 -24.53 -17.01 9.53
C ALA A 388 -24.30 -17.79 10.84
N ALA A 389 -24.63 -17.18 11.99
CA ALA A 389 -24.44 -17.82 13.30
C ALA A 389 -25.32 -19.07 13.52
N ASN A 390 -26.45 -19.17 12.81
CA ASN A 390 -27.37 -20.30 12.87
C ASN A 390 -27.12 -21.37 11.78
N ALA A 391 -25.98 -21.29 11.09
CA ALA A 391 -25.59 -22.25 10.07
C ALA A 391 -24.16 -22.75 10.31
N THR A 392 -23.95 -24.06 10.18
CA THR A 392 -22.60 -24.65 10.14
C THR A 392 -21.84 -24.10 8.94
N ALA A 393 -20.60 -23.66 9.16
CA ALA A 393 -19.77 -23.10 8.09
C ALA A 393 -19.33 -24.18 7.09
N GLU A 394 -19.66 -24.01 5.82
CA GLU A 394 -19.20 -24.91 4.74
C GLU A 394 -17.83 -24.52 4.16
N HIS A 395 -17.37 -23.30 4.43
CA HIS A 395 -16.08 -22.80 3.97
C HIS A 395 -15.44 -21.90 5.03
N ALA A 396 -14.12 -22.03 5.18
CA ALA A 396 -13.27 -21.12 5.94
C ALA A 396 -11.86 -21.10 5.34
N GLU A 397 -11.18 -19.96 5.40
CA GLU A 397 -9.79 -19.85 4.95
C GLU A 397 -8.95 -18.93 5.84
N ALA A 398 -7.63 -19.15 5.79
CA ALA A 398 -6.65 -18.26 6.41
C ALA A 398 -5.46 -18.05 5.48
N LEU A 399 -5.00 -16.80 5.35
CA LEU A 399 -3.79 -16.44 4.61
C LEU A 399 -2.62 -16.26 5.58
N LEU A 400 -1.60 -17.10 5.39
CA LEU A 400 -0.41 -17.15 6.23
C LEU A 400 0.79 -16.52 5.53
N MET A 401 1.63 -15.89 6.33
CA MET A 401 2.90 -15.33 5.91
C MET A 401 4.01 -15.83 6.82
N PHE A 402 5.00 -16.51 6.25
CA PHE A 402 6.23 -16.87 6.93
C PHE A 402 7.36 -15.95 6.48
N ARG A 403 8.14 -15.42 7.43
CA ARG A 403 9.47 -14.87 7.13
C ARG A 403 10.48 -16.00 7.29
N ALA A 404 10.93 -16.55 6.17
CA ALA A 404 11.68 -17.79 6.10
C ALA A 404 13.19 -17.55 6.31
N ILE A 405 13.83 -18.42 7.09
CA ILE A 405 15.30 -18.44 7.24
C ILE A 405 15.96 -19.67 6.59
N SER A 406 15.14 -20.62 6.12
CA SER A 406 15.53 -21.81 5.37
C SER A 406 14.73 -21.93 4.07
N ASP A 407 14.86 -23.05 3.36
CA ASP A 407 14.10 -23.32 2.14
C ASP A 407 12.57 -23.25 2.41
N PRO A 408 11.82 -22.35 1.74
CA PRO A 408 10.38 -22.26 1.90
C PRO A 408 9.62 -23.56 1.60
N ASN A 409 10.19 -24.48 0.81
CA ASN A 409 9.58 -25.79 0.57
C ASN A 409 9.58 -26.66 1.83
N GLU A 410 10.58 -26.51 2.71
CA GLU A 410 10.61 -27.16 4.02
C GLU A 410 9.47 -26.64 4.89
N LEU A 411 9.31 -25.31 4.96
CA LEU A 411 8.22 -24.67 5.70
C LEU A 411 6.85 -25.09 5.16
N LEU A 412 6.70 -25.19 3.84
CA LEU A 412 5.47 -25.64 3.21
C LEU A 412 5.18 -27.12 3.54
N ALA A 413 6.20 -27.98 3.53
CA ALA A 413 6.05 -29.39 3.90
C ALA A 413 5.65 -29.54 5.38
N MET A 414 6.29 -28.80 6.28
CA MET A 414 5.92 -28.75 7.71
C MET A 414 4.49 -28.24 7.91
N THR A 415 4.10 -27.17 7.20
CA THR A 415 2.73 -26.62 7.25
C THR A 415 1.70 -27.66 6.80
N ARG A 416 1.98 -28.37 5.70
CA ARG A 416 1.14 -29.48 5.19
C ARG A 416 1.06 -30.63 6.20
N ALA A 417 2.14 -30.98 6.86
CA ALA A 417 2.15 -32.03 7.87
C ALA A 417 1.26 -31.69 9.09
N VAL A 418 1.23 -30.43 9.50
CA VAL A 418 0.32 -29.96 10.57
C VAL A 418 -1.13 -29.95 10.08
N ALA A 419 -1.40 -29.40 8.90
CA ALA A 419 -2.75 -29.34 8.33
C ALA A 419 -3.36 -30.74 8.11
N ALA A 420 -2.55 -31.73 7.71
CA ALA A 420 -2.99 -33.11 7.46
C ALA A 420 -3.57 -33.83 8.69
N LYS A 421 -3.42 -33.29 9.90
CA LYS A 421 -4.10 -33.80 11.11
C LYS A 421 -5.60 -33.49 11.13
N TYR A 422 -6.05 -32.55 10.31
CA TYR A 422 -7.40 -32.00 10.33
C TYR A 422 -8.10 -32.28 9.00
N ASP A 423 -9.17 -33.08 9.06
CA ASP A 423 -9.89 -33.52 7.88
C ASP A 423 -10.57 -32.35 7.15
N GLY A 424 -10.28 -32.19 5.86
CA GLY A 424 -10.79 -31.10 5.03
C GLY A 424 -10.05 -29.77 5.20
N VAL A 425 -8.80 -29.77 5.66
CA VAL A 425 -7.90 -28.60 5.63
C VAL A 425 -6.79 -28.82 4.62
N GLU A 426 -6.75 -27.98 3.58
CA GLU A 426 -5.74 -28.02 2.52
C GLU A 426 -4.83 -26.81 2.56
N VAL A 427 -3.56 -26.99 2.18
CA VAL A 427 -2.56 -25.92 2.10
C VAL A 427 -2.24 -25.60 0.65
N VAL A 428 -2.61 -24.40 0.22
CA VAL A 428 -2.40 -23.87 -1.12
C VAL A 428 -1.24 -22.87 -1.09
N PRO A 429 -0.06 -23.16 -1.68
CA PRO A 429 1.00 -22.16 -1.79
C PRO A 429 0.56 -20.99 -2.68
N VAL A 430 0.91 -19.77 -2.27
CA VAL A 430 0.60 -18.54 -3.02
C VAL A 430 1.87 -18.00 -3.69
N THR A 431 2.91 -17.73 -2.91
CA THR A 431 4.23 -17.32 -3.41
C THR A 431 5.30 -17.69 -2.39
N MET A 432 6.54 -17.87 -2.83
CA MET A 432 7.67 -18.11 -1.94
C MET A 432 8.99 -17.70 -2.60
N ASN A 433 9.98 -17.34 -1.77
CA ASN A 433 11.34 -17.06 -2.21
C ASN A 433 12.36 -17.48 -1.16
N MET A 434 13.57 -17.81 -1.62
CA MET A 434 14.67 -18.22 -0.75
C MET A 434 15.19 -17.03 0.08
N PRO A 435 15.67 -17.27 1.31
CA PRO A 435 16.55 -16.30 1.96
C PRO A 435 17.80 -16.06 1.10
N LEU A 436 18.33 -14.84 1.13
CA LEU A 436 19.46 -14.43 0.30
C LEU A 436 20.66 -14.01 1.14
N THR A 437 21.84 -14.39 0.67
CA THR A 437 23.10 -13.77 1.08
C THR A 437 23.47 -12.70 0.08
N LEU A 438 23.75 -11.50 0.56
CA LEU A 438 23.95 -10.31 -0.26
C LEU A 438 25.37 -9.77 -0.13
N GLY A 439 25.77 -8.96 -1.11
CA GLY A 439 27.07 -8.33 -1.14
C GLY A 439 27.29 -7.37 0.03
N VAL A 440 28.50 -7.37 0.56
CA VAL A 440 28.98 -6.41 1.56
C VAL A 440 30.29 -5.81 1.11
N VAL A 441 30.58 -4.60 1.56
CA VAL A 441 31.82 -3.88 1.21
C VAL A 441 32.48 -3.38 2.50
N GLU A 442 33.79 -3.58 2.62
CA GLU A 442 34.55 -3.13 3.79
C GLU A 442 34.44 -1.61 3.98
N GLY A 443 34.19 -1.18 5.22
CA GLY A 443 34.01 0.24 5.57
C GLY A 443 32.55 0.72 5.51
N PHE A 444 31.60 -0.19 5.32
CA PHE A 444 30.17 0.06 5.47
C PHE A 444 29.61 -0.75 6.65
N ASP A 445 28.70 -0.13 7.39
CA ASP A 445 27.94 -0.84 8.43
C ASP A 445 27.04 -1.88 7.78
N THR A 446 26.84 -3.01 8.46
CA THR A 446 26.04 -4.12 7.93
C THR A 446 24.86 -4.46 8.84
N GLY A 447 23.79 -4.98 8.22
CA GLY A 447 22.55 -5.36 8.89
C GLY A 447 21.91 -6.62 8.31
N ILE A 448 20.76 -6.98 8.85
CA ILE A 448 19.96 -8.12 8.38
C ILE A 448 18.55 -7.62 8.10
N ALA A 449 18.03 -7.91 6.91
CA ALA A 449 16.64 -7.63 6.57
C ALA A 449 15.76 -8.80 7.01
N CYS A 450 14.78 -8.51 7.86
CA CYS A 450 13.77 -9.48 8.29
C CYS A 450 12.57 -9.57 7.34
N PHE A 451 12.67 -8.94 6.17
CA PHE A 451 11.72 -8.92 5.08
C PHE A 451 12.41 -9.40 3.80
N ASN A 452 11.63 -9.82 2.81
CA ASN A 452 12.11 -10.11 1.47
C ASN A 452 11.98 -8.87 0.60
N THR A 453 12.66 -8.86 -0.54
CA THR A 453 12.63 -7.80 -1.56
C THR A 453 12.52 -8.41 -2.95
N ASP A 454 12.45 -7.56 -3.96
CA ASP A 454 12.48 -7.94 -5.37
C ASP A 454 13.77 -8.65 -5.84
N ILE A 455 14.87 -8.62 -5.07
CA ILE A 455 16.14 -9.28 -5.46
C ILE A 455 15.93 -10.75 -5.83
N ALA A 456 15.04 -11.45 -5.13
CA ALA A 456 14.79 -12.87 -5.35
C ALA A 456 14.04 -13.18 -6.67
N TYR A 457 13.50 -12.16 -7.33
CA TYR A 457 12.69 -12.28 -8.55
C TYR A 457 13.40 -11.78 -9.80
N PHE A 458 14.63 -11.28 -9.66
CA PHE A 458 15.48 -10.86 -10.77
C PHE A 458 16.53 -11.91 -11.09
N ASP A 459 16.62 -12.30 -12.36
CA ASP A 459 17.58 -13.28 -12.88
C ASP A 459 18.97 -12.62 -13.01
N LEU A 460 19.62 -12.38 -11.87
CA LEU A 460 20.98 -11.84 -11.83
C LEU A 460 21.96 -12.80 -12.53
N PRO A 461 22.69 -12.33 -13.56
CA PRO A 461 23.66 -13.18 -14.24
C PRO A 461 24.81 -13.61 -13.33
N GLU A 462 25.40 -14.76 -13.63
CA GLU A 462 26.60 -15.24 -12.93
C GLU A 462 27.70 -14.17 -12.92
N GLY A 463 28.31 -13.93 -11.76
CA GLY A 463 29.30 -12.88 -11.54
C GLY A 463 28.73 -11.51 -11.14
N SER A 464 27.40 -11.33 -11.17
CA SER A 464 26.72 -10.15 -10.64
C SER A 464 26.56 -10.25 -9.13
N THR A 465 26.57 -9.12 -8.43
CA THR A 465 26.32 -9.06 -6.98
C THR A 465 25.17 -8.11 -6.66
N ALA A 466 24.20 -8.58 -5.87
CA ALA A 466 23.15 -7.74 -5.31
C ALA A 466 23.59 -7.12 -3.98
N TYR A 467 23.34 -5.84 -3.81
CA TYR A 467 23.50 -5.08 -2.57
C TYR A 467 22.14 -4.52 -2.17
N LEU A 468 21.82 -4.51 -0.88
CA LEU A 468 20.57 -3.97 -0.36
C LEU A 468 20.89 -2.91 0.68
N VAL A 469 20.58 -1.65 0.36
CA VAL A 469 20.84 -0.52 1.25
C VAL A 469 20.03 0.72 0.89
N GLY A 470 19.49 1.39 1.90
CA GLY A 470 18.85 2.69 1.77
C GLY A 470 18.57 3.36 3.12
N PRO A 471 18.29 4.67 3.09
CA PRO A 471 17.95 5.44 4.28
C PRO A 471 16.56 5.07 4.83
N GLY A 472 16.33 5.39 6.10
CA GLY A 472 15.07 5.11 6.78
C GLY A 472 15.02 3.72 7.38
N ALA A 473 14.09 3.50 8.29
CA ALA A 473 13.92 2.23 8.99
C ALA A 473 12.62 1.55 8.54
N ILE A 474 12.69 0.27 8.15
CA ILE A 474 11.50 -0.52 7.77
C ILE A 474 10.40 -0.50 8.84
N THR A 475 10.73 -0.25 10.10
CA THR A 475 9.75 -0.14 11.20
C THR A 475 8.82 1.06 11.08
N ASP A 476 9.17 2.05 10.25
CA ASP A 476 8.35 3.21 9.94
C ASP A 476 7.55 3.05 8.63
N ALA A 477 7.79 2.00 7.86
CA ALA A 477 7.00 1.65 6.68
C ALA A 477 5.57 1.20 7.05
N HIS A 478 4.67 1.25 6.06
CA HIS A 478 3.31 0.68 6.10
C HIS A 478 2.42 1.18 7.25
N CYS A 479 2.72 2.34 7.82
CA CYS A 479 1.96 2.90 8.93
C CYS A 479 1.57 4.37 8.70
N PRO A 480 0.61 4.93 9.47
CA PRO A 480 0.18 6.32 9.28
C PRO A 480 1.25 7.37 9.60
N ARG A 481 2.27 7.01 10.39
CA ARG A 481 3.35 7.93 10.76
C ARG A 481 4.51 7.95 9.77
N GLU A 482 4.44 7.15 8.70
CA GLU A 482 5.56 6.91 7.78
C GLU A 482 6.29 8.21 7.41
N TYR A 483 7.60 8.19 7.58
CA TYR A 483 8.46 9.35 7.38
C TYR A 483 9.88 8.95 7.02
N ILE A 484 10.63 9.90 6.47
CA ILE A 484 12.08 9.79 6.30
C ILE A 484 12.78 11.02 6.88
N ASN A 485 13.89 10.79 7.58
CA ASN A 485 14.74 11.88 8.05
C ASN A 485 15.48 12.51 6.86
N ILE A 486 15.35 13.84 6.70
CA ILE A 486 15.92 14.55 5.55
C ILE A 486 17.43 14.43 5.53
N LYS A 487 18.09 14.58 6.69
CA LYS A 487 19.55 14.50 6.77
C LYS A 487 20.05 13.09 6.43
N GLU A 488 19.38 12.06 6.94
CA GLU A 488 19.75 10.67 6.64
C GLU A 488 19.62 10.36 5.13
N MET A 489 18.52 10.80 4.51
CA MET A 489 18.31 10.68 3.08
C MET A 489 19.37 11.44 2.25
N GLU A 490 19.73 12.65 2.68
CA GLU A 490 20.81 13.43 2.06
C GLU A 490 22.17 12.74 2.19
N ASP A 491 22.49 12.22 3.37
CA ASP A 491 23.72 11.47 3.62
C ASP A 491 23.78 10.19 2.77
N ALA A 492 22.64 9.55 2.51
CA ALA A 492 22.55 8.35 1.68
C ALA A 492 22.98 8.59 0.22
N VAL A 493 22.84 9.82 -0.31
CA VAL A 493 23.40 10.18 -1.62
C VAL A 493 24.92 9.98 -1.62
N GLY A 494 25.58 10.44 -0.56
CA GLY A 494 27.02 10.25 -0.37
C GLY A 494 27.38 8.78 -0.13
N LEU A 495 26.54 8.03 0.59
CA LEU A 495 26.71 6.59 0.78
C LEU A 495 26.72 5.84 -0.55
N TYR A 496 25.72 6.06 -1.41
CA TYR A 496 25.62 5.40 -2.71
C TYR A 496 26.82 5.71 -3.61
N ARG A 497 27.29 6.97 -3.61
CA ARG A 497 28.50 7.35 -4.35
C ARG A 497 29.73 6.63 -3.84
N ARG A 498 29.97 6.63 -2.52
CA ARG A 498 31.09 5.88 -1.92
C ARG A 498 31.00 4.39 -2.25
N LEU A 499 29.81 3.82 -2.26
CA LEU A 499 29.63 2.40 -2.60
C LEU A 499 30.05 2.13 -4.04
N MET A 500 29.57 2.93 -5.00
CA MET A 500 30.00 2.83 -6.40
C MET A 500 31.52 2.98 -6.55
N ASP A 501 32.12 3.98 -5.89
CA ASP A 501 33.57 4.22 -5.93
C ASP A 501 34.36 3.00 -5.42
N ARG A 502 33.95 2.41 -4.29
CA ARG A 502 34.60 1.20 -3.74
C ARG A 502 34.41 -0.05 -4.59
N LEU A 503 33.34 -0.12 -5.38
CA LEU A 503 33.11 -1.21 -6.34
C LEU A 503 33.80 -0.98 -7.69
N LEU A 504 34.38 0.21 -7.91
CA LEU A 504 35.22 0.51 -9.06
C LEU A 504 36.70 0.15 -8.84
N GLU A 505 37.15 0.19 -7.58
CA GLU A 505 38.48 -0.26 -7.10
C GLU A 505 38.68 -1.77 -7.32
#